data_AF-A0A7W1YHM2-F1
#
_entry.id   AF-A0A7W1YHM2-F1
#
_cell.length_a   1.000
_cell.length_b   1.000
_cell.length_c   1.000
_cell.angle_alpha   90.00
_cell.angle_beta   90.00
_cell.angle_gamma   90.00
#
_symmetry.space_group_name_H-M   'P 1'
#
loop_
_entity.id
_entity.type
_entity.pdbx_description
1 polymer ?
#
loop_
_entity_poly.entity_id
_entity_poly.type
_entity_poly.pdbx_seq_one_letter_code
_entity_poly.pdbx_strand_id
1 'polypeptide(L)'
;MKIKEAVIGKTNEIMSIKRISELDSSDERLQDLFCPNEGCVARLLYVPKGKYDEYIKTYNFYDHIDSCENFFERKILLEQVKYRSETAIPISEEKIKEKIERYCRDLNKETTDTPQKSTRKTKTNGVVGNSTRKKEGTSYEATLSGQGKVDAEGDGRSATVRRKELDGVSLKDVGKAILTHGKVEKIELNEKSAKFVLVEKKKRTSVFFPEAFFATSSQGVKTYLEMLQNYAVKRDVDVALMTEVTLINDEISLSVIMEECVRINALEKSGLSLVGFAARYTRDATMRGEKDNG
;
A
#
# COMPACT_ATOMS: atom_id res chain seq x y z
N MET A 1 -22.26 5.75 15.08
CA MET A 1 -23.04 5.15 16.17
C MET A 1 -22.87 3.63 16.12
N LYS A 2 -22.87 2.98 17.29
CA LYS A 2 -22.96 1.51 17.42
C LYS A 2 -24.37 1.24 17.94
N ILE A 3 -25.14 0.41 17.24
CA ILE A 3 -26.47 -0.02 17.70
C ILE A 3 -26.26 -0.83 18.98
N LYS A 4 -26.98 -0.47 20.05
CA LYS A 4 -26.80 -1.06 21.40
C LYS A 4 -27.87 -2.07 21.77
N GLU A 5 -29.01 -2.03 21.09
CA GLU A 5 -30.21 -2.79 21.39
C GLU A 5 -30.87 -3.26 20.10
N ALA A 6 -31.57 -4.39 20.18
CA ALA A 6 -32.31 -4.98 19.06
C ALA A 6 -33.62 -5.60 19.57
N VAL A 7 -34.64 -5.63 18.72
CA VAL A 7 -35.90 -6.34 18.95
C VAL A 7 -35.81 -7.74 18.38
N ILE A 8 -36.26 -8.76 19.11
CA ILE A 8 -36.44 -10.11 18.55
C ILE A 8 -37.77 -10.18 17.80
N GLY A 9 -37.76 -10.53 16.52
CA GLY A 9 -38.95 -10.53 15.67
C GLY A 9 -40.08 -11.46 16.16
N LYS A 10 -39.74 -12.64 16.66
CA LYS A 10 -40.73 -13.59 17.20
C LYS A 10 -41.44 -13.12 18.48
N THR A 11 -40.77 -12.37 19.35
CA THR A 11 -41.29 -12.04 20.70
C THR A 11 -41.54 -10.55 20.91
N ASN A 12 -41.10 -9.69 19.99
CA ASN A 12 -41.04 -8.24 20.14
C ASN A 12 -40.30 -7.78 21.42
N GLU A 13 -39.43 -8.62 21.98
CA GLU A 13 -38.65 -8.29 23.16
C GLU A 13 -37.41 -7.47 22.77
N ILE A 14 -37.16 -6.36 23.46
CA ILE A 14 -35.94 -5.56 23.31
C ILE A 14 -34.83 -6.20 24.13
N MET A 15 -33.74 -6.59 23.46
CA MET A 15 -32.53 -7.09 24.08
C MET A 15 -31.35 -6.14 23.86
N SER A 16 -30.60 -5.90 24.94
CA SER A 16 -29.32 -5.20 24.84
C SER A 16 -28.23 -6.14 24.31
N ILE A 17 -27.17 -5.55 23.75
CA ILE A 17 -26.04 -6.32 23.23
C ILE A 17 -25.43 -7.29 24.25
N LYS A 18 -25.43 -6.92 25.54
CA LYS A 18 -24.93 -7.76 26.64
C LYS A 18 -25.76 -9.02 26.83
N ARG A 19 -27.08 -8.94 26.66
CA ARG A 19 -27.95 -10.12 26.75
C ARG A 19 -27.89 -10.96 25.50
N ILE A 20 -27.69 -10.33 24.34
CA ILE A 20 -27.52 -11.02 23.06
C ILE A 20 -26.22 -11.83 23.06
N SER A 21 -25.17 -11.33 23.70
CA SER A 21 -23.88 -12.02 23.78
C SER A 21 -23.84 -13.22 24.72
N GLU A 22 -24.83 -13.33 25.61
CA GLU A 22 -25.05 -14.50 26.47
C GLU A 22 -25.76 -15.65 25.74
N LEU A 23 -26.28 -15.41 24.52
CA LEU A 23 -26.95 -16.43 23.73
C LEU A 23 -25.94 -17.38 23.06
N ASP A 24 -26.33 -18.65 22.94
CA ASP A 24 -25.56 -19.60 22.15
C ASP A 24 -25.54 -19.18 20.67
N SER A 25 -24.42 -19.40 19.99
CA SER A 25 -24.27 -19.11 18.56
C SER A 25 -25.32 -19.77 17.65
N SER A 26 -25.94 -20.86 18.10
CA SER A 26 -27.00 -21.59 17.41
C SER A 26 -28.42 -21.10 17.75
N ASP A 27 -28.57 -20.11 18.64
CA ASP A 27 -29.86 -19.59 19.06
C ASP A 27 -30.58 -18.90 17.88
N GLU A 28 -31.80 -19.35 17.60
CA GLU A 28 -32.62 -18.82 16.50
C GLU A 28 -32.91 -17.32 16.63
N ARG A 29 -32.91 -16.78 17.86
CA ARG A 29 -33.14 -15.34 18.11
C ARG A 29 -32.06 -14.47 17.49
N LEU A 30 -30.83 -14.98 17.34
CA LEU A 30 -29.73 -14.26 16.68
C LEU A 30 -29.97 -14.05 15.18
N GLN A 31 -30.82 -14.87 14.56
CA GLN A 31 -31.19 -14.72 13.16
C GLN A 31 -32.33 -13.71 12.95
N ASP A 32 -33.04 -13.32 14.02
CA ASP A 32 -34.29 -12.57 13.94
C ASP A 32 -34.25 -11.26 14.73
N LEU A 33 -33.15 -10.52 14.58
CA LEU A 33 -32.92 -9.23 15.25
C LEU A 33 -33.37 -8.06 14.35
N PHE A 34 -34.08 -7.08 14.92
CA PHE A 34 -34.61 -5.89 14.24
C PHE A 34 -34.30 -4.59 14.99
N CYS A 35 -34.43 -3.47 14.28
CA CYS A 35 -34.29 -2.15 14.87
C CYS A 35 -35.39 -1.90 15.92
N PRO A 36 -35.03 -1.36 17.11
CA PRO A 36 -36.01 -1.03 18.15
C PRO A 36 -36.83 0.24 17.85
N ASN A 37 -36.48 1.00 16.81
CA ASN A 37 -37.20 2.22 16.47
C ASN A 37 -38.58 1.90 15.90
N GLU A 38 -39.60 2.63 16.35
CA GLU A 38 -40.98 2.42 15.91
C GLU A 38 -41.11 2.53 14.38
N GLY A 39 -41.78 1.55 13.77
CA GLY A 39 -41.98 1.46 12.33
C GLY A 39 -40.74 1.09 11.51
N CYS A 40 -39.57 0.87 12.13
CA CYS A 40 -38.36 0.50 11.42
C CYS A 40 -38.26 -1.02 11.20
N VAL A 41 -38.31 -1.45 9.95
CA VAL A 41 -38.20 -2.86 9.55
C VAL A 41 -36.75 -3.32 9.28
N ALA A 42 -35.77 -2.51 9.65
CA ALA A 42 -34.37 -2.82 9.39
C ALA A 42 -33.90 -4.02 10.21
N ARG A 43 -33.51 -5.09 9.51
CA ARG A 43 -32.91 -6.28 10.12
C ARG A 43 -31.50 -5.97 10.60
N LEU A 44 -31.15 -6.54 11.74
CA LEU A 44 -29.86 -6.40 12.40
C LEU A 44 -29.12 -7.74 12.43
N LEU A 45 -27.81 -7.67 12.61
CA LEU A 45 -26.91 -8.81 12.75
C LEU A 45 -26.01 -8.57 13.96
N TYR A 46 -26.01 -9.52 14.89
CA TYR A 46 -25.04 -9.55 15.98
C TYR A 46 -23.69 -10.04 15.45
N VAL A 47 -22.62 -9.31 15.76
CA VAL A 47 -21.25 -9.72 15.47
C VAL A 47 -20.57 -10.04 16.80
N PRO A 48 -20.25 -11.32 17.04
CA PRO A 48 -19.62 -11.73 18.30
C PRO A 48 -18.21 -11.15 18.43
N LYS A 49 -17.72 -11.10 19.66
CA LYS A 49 -16.38 -10.62 19.96
C LYS A 49 -15.33 -11.45 19.24
N GLY A 50 -14.44 -10.79 18.52
CA GLY A 50 -13.32 -11.40 17.80
C GLY A 50 -12.12 -10.47 17.84
N LYS A 51 -11.68 -10.00 16.67
CA LYS A 51 -10.64 -8.94 16.57
C LYS A 51 -11.11 -7.59 17.12
N TYR A 52 -12.42 -7.34 17.14
CA TYR A 52 -13.04 -6.14 17.67
C TYR A 52 -14.03 -6.50 18.78
N ASP A 53 -14.37 -5.52 19.63
CA ASP A 53 -15.46 -5.64 20.61
C ASP A 53 -16.75 -6.06 19.90
N GLU A 54 -17.62 -6.79 20.59
CA GLU A 54 -18.93 -7.15 20.09
C GLU A 54 -19.75 -5.92 19.66
N TYR A 55 -20.51 -6.07 18.57
CA TYR A 55 -21.36 -5.00 18.06
C TYR A 55 -22.55 -5.55 17.27
N ILE A 56 -23.61 -4.75 17.22
CA ILE A 56 -24.74 -4.98 16.33
C ILE A 56 -24.55 -4.11 15.08
N LYS A 57 -24.75 -4.70 13.91
CA LYS A 57 -24.74 -3.97 12.62
C LYS A 57 -26.05 -4.20 11.87
N THR A 58 -26.43 -3.27 11.02
CA THR A 58 -27.56 -3.45 10.09
C THR A 58 -27.22 -4.56 9.08
N TYR A 59 -28.19 -5.44 8.81
CA TYR A 59 -28.07 -6.48 7.81
C TYR A 59 -27.93 -5.85 6.41
N ASN A 60 -27.22 -6.52 5.51
CA ASN A 60 -26.95 -5.98 4.18
C ASN A 60 -28.27 -5.73 3.43
N PHE A 61 -28.45 -4.53 2.86
CA PHE A 61 -29.64 -4.09 2.10
C PHE A 61 -30.95 -3.92 2.89
N TYR A 62 -30.92 -4.03 4.23
CA TYR A 62 -32.08 -3.73 5.08
C TYR A 62 -31.94 -2.34 5.68
N ASP A 63 -32.33 -1.33 4.91
CA ASP A 63 -32.12 0.06 5.30
C ASP A 63 -33.11 0.50 6.38
N HIS A 64 -32.61 1.37 7.27
CA HIS A 64 -33.45 2.04 8.24
C HIS A 64 -34.33 3.07 7.52
N ILE A 65 -35.52 3.32 8.05
CA ILE A 65 -36.40 4.40 7.56
C ILE A 65 -35.77 5.77 7.85
N ASP A 66 -36.10 6.79 7.06
CA ASP A 66 -35.52 8.14 7.17
C ASP A 66 -35.68 8.78 8.56
N SER A 67 -36.76 8.43 9.26
CA SER A 67 -37.05 8.89 10.62
C SER A 67 -36.31 8.11 11.72
N CYS A 68 -35.53 7.09 11.37
CA CYS A 68 -34.81 6.28 12.34
C CYS A 68 -33.50 6.95 12.78
N GLU A 69 -33.20 6.91 14.07
CA GLU A 69 -31.93 7.40 14.62
C GLU A 69 -30.69 6.72 13.99
N ASN A 70 -30.87 5.50 13.46
CA ASN A 70 -29.82 4.72 12.81
C ASN A 70 -29.83 4.85 11.27
N PHE A 71 -30.61 5.79 10.72
CA PHE A 71 -30.67 6.06 9.29
C PHE A 71 -29.29 6.37 8.70
N PHE A 72 -29.04 5.83 7.51
CA PHE A 72 -27.90 6.18 6.69
C PHE A 72 -28.29 6.16 5.23
N GLU A 73 -27.84 7.15 4.47
CA GLU A 73 -27.96 7.13 3.02
C GLU A 73 -26.96 6.14 2.42
N ARG A 74 -27.46 5.28 1.51
CA ARG A 74 -26.60 4.51 0.62
C ARG A 74 -26.29 5.33 -0.62
N LYS A 75 -25.02 5.63 -0.85
CA LYS A 75 -24.60 6.17 -2.14
C LYS A 75 -24.32 5.02 -3.09
N ILE A 76 -24.84 5.12 -4.31
CA ILE A 76 -24.41 4.28 -5.42
C ILE A 76 -22.92 4.57 -5.61
N LEU A 77 -22.07 3.57 -5.32
CA LEU A 77 -20.66 3.71 -5.60
C LEU A 77 -20.47 3.77 -7.11
N LEU A 78 -19.68 4.74 -7.58
CA LEU A 78 -19.25 4.78 -8.96
C LEU A 78 -18.53 3.48 -9.31
N GLU A 79 -18.93 2.95 -10.46
CA GLU A 79 -18.42 1.81 -11.23
C GLU A 79 -17.05 1.26 -10.82
N GLN A 80 -16.98 -0.01 -10.42
CA GLN A 80 -15.72 -0.76 -10.51
C GLN A 80 -15.48 -1.09 -11.98
N VAL A 81 -14.70 -0.24 -12.65
CA VAL A 81 -14.18 -0.52 -14.00
C VAL A 81 -13.39 -1.81 -13.96
N LYS A 82 -13.89 -2.86 -14.63
CA LYS A 82 -13.08 -4.05 -14.91
C LYS A 82 -12.19 -3.71 -16.09
N TYR A 83 -10.91 -3.51 -15.82
CA TYR A 83 -9.94 -3.22 -16.86
C TYR A 83 -9.71 -4.48 -17.72
N ARG A 84 -9.87 -4.33 -19.04
CA ARG A 84 -9.81 -5.45 -20.01
C ARG A 84 -8.44 -5.57 -20.68
N SER A 85 -7.66 -4.50 -20.67
CA SER A 85 -6.30 -4.43 -21.21
C SER A 85 -5.39 -3.65 -20.27
N GLU A 86 -4.18 -4.19 -20.06
CA GLU A 86 -3.08 -3.52 -19.37
C GLU A 86 -2.15 -2.95 -20.45
N THR A 87 -2.05 -1.62 -20.52
CA THR A 87 -1.05 -0.95 -21.36
C THR A 87 0.08 -0.47 -20.47
N ALA A 88 1.30 -0.92 -20.74
CA ALA A 88 2.49 -0.43 -20.06
C ALA A 88 2.85 0.96 -20.59
N ILE A 89 2.92 1.96 -19.70
CA ILE A 89 3.34 3.33 -20.03
C ILE A 89 4.65 3.63 -19.29
N PRO A 90 5.68 4.18 -19.97
CA PRO A 90 6.89 4.63 -19.32
C PRO A 90 6.60 5.80 -18.36
N ILE A 91 7.17 5.76 -17.17
CA ILE A 91 7.02 6.82 -16.16
C ILE A 91 8.18 7.82 -16.25
N SER A 92 7.89 9.12 -16.17
CA SER A 92 8.92 10.17 -16.16
C SER A 92 9.67 10.23 -14.82
N GLU A 93 10.93 10.65 -14.85
CA GLU A 93 11.79 10.79 -13.65
C GLU A 93 11.15 11.66 -12.56
N GLU A 94 10.51 12.78 -12.93
CA GLU A 94 9.80 13.65 -11.98
C GLU A 94 8.69 12.89 -11.24
N LYS A 95 7.92 12.08 -11.96
CA LYS A 95 6.85 11.25 -11.36
C LYS A 95 7.41 10.12 -10.50
N ILE A 96 8.59 9.59 -10.84
CA ILE A 96 9.29 8.60 -9.99
C ILE A 96 9.66 9.25 -8.66
N LYS A 97 10.33 10.41 -8.69
CA LYS A 97 10.72 11.19 -7.50
C LYS A 97 9.50 11.47 -6.62
N GLU A 98 8.42 11.98 -7.20
CA GLU A 98 7.18 12.28 -6.46
C GLU A 98 6.59 11.04 -5.79
N LYS A 99 6.48 9.93 -6.52
CA LYS A 99 5.85 8.69 -6.01
C LYS A 99 6.68 8.04 -4.92
N ILE A 100 8.01 7.96 -5.07
CA ILE A 100 8.88 7.32 -4.07
C ILE A 100 8.99 8.17 -2.79
N GLU A 101 9.03 9.51 -2.90
CA GLU A 101 9.03 10.40 -1.74
C GLU A 101 7.71 10.38 -1.00
N ARG A 102 6.58 10.32 -1.73
CA ARG A 102 5.27 10.08 -1.12
C ARG A 102 5.24 8.73 -0.41
N TYR A 103 5.80 7.68 -1.01
CA TYR A 103 5.86 6.37 -0.39
C TYR A 103 6.67 6.36 0.91
N CYS A 104 7.85 6.97 0.95
CA CYS A 104 8.65 7.11 2.18
C CYS A 104 7.89 7.87 3.27
N ARG A 105 7.19 8.96 2.92
CA ARG A 105 6.35 9.70 3.88
C ARG A 105 5.21 8.85 4.45
N ASP A 106 4.64 7.97 3.66
CA ASP A 106 3.56 7.08 4.11
C ASP A 106 4.09 5.98 5.04
N LEU A 107 5.26 5.39 4.74
CA LEU A 107 5.96 4.44 5.64
C LEU A 107 6.23 5.05 7.03
N ASN A 108 6.57 6.33 7.09
CA ASN A 108 6.81 7.06 8.34
C ASN A 108 5.55 7.35 9.15
N LYS A 109 4.39 7.46 8.49
CA LYS A 109 3.09 7.62 9.17
C LYS A 109 2.58 6.31 9.73
N GLU A 110 2.87 5.19 9.08
CA GLU A 110 2.46 3.87 9.55
C GLU A 110 3.28 3.40 10.77
N THR A 111 4.50 3.90 10.92
CA THR A 111 5.39 3.60 12.07
C THR A 111 5.17 4.52 13.29
N THR A 112 4.52 5.67 13.11
CA THR A 112 4.13 6.53 14.21
C THR A 112 2.69 6.20 14.61
N ASP A 113 2.49 5.68 15.83
CA ASP A 113 1.21 5.48 16.53
C ASP A 113 0.49 6.82 16.81
N THR A 114 0.38 7.67 15.79
CA THR A 114 -0.44 8.86 15.86
C THR A 114 -1.89 8.40 15.66
N PRO A 115 -2.78 8.60 16.65
CA PRO A 115 -4.20 8.32 16.46
C PRO A 115 -4.63 9.16 15.27
N GLN A 116 -4.92 8.47 14.17
CA GLN A 116 -5.40 9.05 12.94
C GLN A 116 -6.55 9.98 13.34
N LYS A 117 -6.37 11.30 13.23
CA LYS A 117 -7.46 12.26 13.47
C LYS A 117 -8.56 11.84 12.52
N SER A 118 -9.57 11.16 13.05
CA SER A 118 -10.74 10.78 12.29
C SER A 118 -11.41 12.09 11.95
N THR A 119 -11.12 12.62 10.77
CA THR A 119 -12.08 13.50 10.13
C THR A 119 -13.35 12.68 10.08
N ARG A 120 -14.35 13.08 10.87
CA ARG A 120 -15.70 12.50 10.84
C ARG A 120 -16.26 12.78 9.45
N LYS A 121 -15.85 12.00 8.46
CA LYS A 121 -16.59 11.87 7.21
C LYS A 121 -17.81 11.04 7.55
N THR A 122 -18.98 11.58 7.23
CA THR A 122 -20.27 10.89 7.33
C THR A 122 -20.12 9.51 6.70
N LYS A 123 -20.29 8.44 7.48
CA LYS A 123 -20.13 7.06 7.01
C LYS A 123 -21.13 6.84 5.88
N THR A 124 -20.63 6.62 4.68
CA THR A 124 -21.46 6.31 3.52
C THR A 124 -21.33 4.81 3.24
N ASN A 125 -22.44 4.08 3.26
CA ASN A 125 -22.44 2.67 2.87
C ASN A 125 -22.71 2.57 1.36
N GLY A 126 -21.88 1.82 0.65
CA GLY A 126 -21.99 1.65 -0.80
C GLY A 126 -22.90 0.48 -1.20
N VAL A 127 -23.69 0.65 -2.25
CA VAL A 127 -24.39 -0.44 -2.94
C VAL A 127 -24.03 -0.41 -4.42
N VAL A 128 -23.72 -1.60 -4.97
CA VAL A 128 -23.52 -1.81 -6.40
C VAL A 128 -24.90 -2.02 -7.02
N GLY A 129 -25.34 -1.10 -7.88
CA GLY A 129 -26.65 -1.17 -8.52
C GLY A 129 -26.73 -2.23 -9.61
N ASN A 130 -27.90 -2.85 -9.80
CA ASN A 130 -28.14 -3.86 -10.84
C ASN A 130 -28.14 -3.31 -12.29
N SER A 131 -28.21 -1.98 -12.49
CA SER A 131 -28.22 -1.37 -13.83
C SER A 131 -26.87 -0.79 -14.28
N THR A 132 -25.79 -1.04 -13.55
CA THR A 132 -24.46 -0.53 -13.90
C THR A 132 -23.89 -1.36 -15.05
N ARG A 133 -24.18 -0.94 -16.29
CA ARG A 133 -23.49 -1.44 -17.51
C ARG A 133 -22.00 -1.37 -17.25
N LYS A 134 -21.32 -2.53 -17.22
CA LYS A 134 -19.86 -2.63 -17.13
C LYS A 134 -19.24 -1.82 -18.27
N LYS A 135 -18.68 -0.64 -18.02
CA LYS A 135 -17.74 -0.01 -18.95
C LYS A 135 -16.43 -0.78 -18.91
N GLU A 136 -16.03 -1.26 -20.08
CA GLU A 136 -14.69 -1.75 -20.31
C GLU A 136 -13.75 -0.56 -20.26
N GLY A 137 -12.79 -0.59 -19.33
CA GLY A 137 -11.72 0.40 -19.28
C GLY A 137 -10.37 -0.21 -19.62
N THR A 138 -9.43 0.63 -20.01
CA THR A 138 -8.01 0.28 -20.13
C THR A 138 -7.30 0.74 -18.87
N SER A 139 -6.57 -0.16 -18.19
CA SER A 139 -5.70 0.23 -17.08
C SER A 139 -4.30 0.49 -17.60
N TYR A 140 -3.71 1.58 -17.15
CA TYR A 140 -2.34 1.93 -17.48
C TYR A 140 -1.43 1.61 -16.31
N GLU A 141 -0.52 0.68 -16.54
CA GLU A 141 0.47 0.27 -15.55
C GLU A 141 1.82 0.89 -15.92
N ALA A 142 2.57 1.32 -14.91
CA ALA A 142 3.87 1.92 -15.14
C ALA A 142 4.91 0.84 -15.45
N THR A 143 5.79 1.12 -16.40
CA THR A 143 7.05 0.41 -16.61
C THR A 143 8.22 1.39 -16.47
N LEU A 144 9.39 0.88 -16.05
CA LEU A 144 10.62 1.66 -15.97
C LEU A 144 11.43 1.54 -17.27
N SER A 145 11.32 0.41 -17.97
CA SER A 145 11.89 0.22 -19.29
C SER A 145 11.03 0.93 -20.34
N GLY A 146 11.63 1.72 -21.22
CA GLY A 146 10.94 2.49 -22.26
C GLY A 146 10.22 1.66 -23.34
N GLN A 147 9.92 0.38 -23.09
CA GLN A 147 9.29 -0.56 -24.01
C GLN A 147 7.76 -0.41 -24.08
N GLY A 148 7.17 0.49 -23.30
CA GLY A 148 5.74 0.81 -23.35
C GLY A 148 5.36 1.61 -24.61
N LYS A 149 4.11 1.46 -25.08
CA LYS A 149 3.57 2.36 -26.10
C LYS A 149 3.46 3.75 -25.47
N VAL A 150 4.18 4.72 -26.03
CA VAL A 150 3.97 6.14 -25.72
C VAL A 150 2.63 6.49 -26.32
N ASP A 151 1.58 6.56 -25.50
CA ASP A 151 0.33 7.17 -25.96
C ASP A 151 0.67 8.64 -26.21
N ALA A 152 0.70 8.99 -27.50
CA ALA A 152 0.71 10.36 -27.96
C ALA A 152 -0.41 11.11 -27.25
N GLU A 153 -0.03 12.20 -26.58
CA GLU A 153 -0.86 13.36 -26.28
C GLU A 153 -2.36 13.11 -26.03
N GLY A 154 -2.82 13.26 -24.78
CA GLY A 154 -4.17 13.81 -24.57
C GLY A 154 -5.01 13.30 -23.42
N ASP A 155 -4.71 12.16 -22.80
CA ASP A 155 -5.45 11.72 -21.62
C ASP A 155 -4.51 11.85 -20.41
N GLY A 156 -4.74 12.83 -19.53
CA GLY A 156 -3.98 13.07 -18.30
C GLY A 156 -4.05 11.93 -17.26
N ARG A 157 -4.15 10.68 -17.71
CA ARG A 157 -4.31 9.47 -16.92
C ARG A 157 -2.95 9.03 -16.39
N SER A 158 -2.79 9.13 -15.08
CA SER A 158 -1.56 8.80 -14.37
C SER A 158 -1.35 7.29 -14.31
N ALA A 159 -0.22 6.81 -14.83
CA ALA A 159 0.20 5.42 -14.67
C ALA A 159 0.24 5.06 -13.17
N THR A 160 -0.41 3.96 -12.81
CA THR A 160 -0.47 3.51 -11.43
C THR A 160 0.77 2.66 -11.14
N VAL A 161 1.46 2.98 -10.04
CA VAL A 161 2.56 2.17 -9.50
C VAL A 161 2.03 1.52 -8.24
N ARG A 162 2.05 0.19 -8.20
CA ARG A 162 1.52 -0.57 -7.05
C ARG A 162 2.57 -0.61 -5.93
N ARG A 163 2.09 -0.62 -4.68
CA ARG A 163 2.93 -0.86 -3.50
C ARG A 163 2.85 -2.35 -3.15
N LYS A 164 4.01 -2.97 -2.92
CA LYS A 164 4.09 -4.38 -2.50
C LYS A 164 5.19 -4.56 -1.47
N GLU A 165 4.93 -5.42 -0.49
CA GLU A 165 5.98 -5.98 0.36
C GLU A 165 6.86 -6.92 -0.49
N LEU A 166 8.10 -7.17 -0.04
CA LEU A 166 9.07 -7.97 -0.80
C LEU A 166 8.57 -9.40 -1.07
N ASP A 167 7.67 -9.92 -0.24
CA ASP A 167 7.11 -11.26 -0.35
C ASP A 167 5.79 -11.34 -1.15
N GLY A 168 5.21 -10.19 -1.50
CA GLY A 168 3.96 -10.08 -2.24
C GLY A 168 4.13 -10.00 -3.76
N VAL A 169 5.38 -10.03 -4.25
CA VAL A 169 5.70 -10.01 -5.69
C VAL A 169 5.44 -11.38 -6.31
N SER A 170 4.76 -11.39 -7.46
CA SER A 170 4.30 -12.59 -8.14
C SER A 170 4.52 -12.50 -9.65
N LEU A 171 4.30 -13.60 -10.36
CA LEU A 171 4.39 -13.64 -11.83
C LEU A 171 3.45 -12.64 -12.53
N LYS A 172 2.36 -12.23 -11.87
CA LYS A 172 1.43 -11.22 -12.40
C LYS A 172 2.03 -9.81 -12.42
N ASP A 173 3.16 -9.61 -11.75
CA ASP A 173 3.83 -8.33 -11.66
C ASP A 173 4.95 -8.17 -12.69
N VAL A 174 5.32 -9.24 -13.42
CA VAL A 174 6.36 -9.20 -14.45
C VAL A 174 6.05 -8.14 -15.51
N GLY A 175 7.05 -7.32 -15.83
CA GLY A 175 6.95 -6.18 -16.74
C GLY A 175 6.39 -4.90 -16.10
N LYS A 176 6.11 -4.91 -14.79
CA LYS A 176 5.49 -3.78 -14.07
C LYS A 176 6.46 -3.14 -13.09
N ALA A 177 6.32 -1.83 -12.93
CA ALA A 177 6.97 -1.08 -11.87
C ALA A 177 6.20 -1.24 -10.55
N ILE A 178 6.91 -1.61 -9.49
CA ILE A 178 6.40 -1.70 -8.12
C ILE A 178 7.21 -0.83 -7.17
N LEU A 179 6.56 -0.32 -6.13
CA LEU A 179 7.19 0.31 -4.98
C LEU A 179 7.30 -0.72 -3.86
N THR A 180 8.51 -0.90 -3.35
CA THR A 180 8.81 -1.81 -2.23
C THR A 180 9.78 -1.15 -1.26
N HIS A 181 9.89 -1.71 -0.06
CA HIS A 181 10.85 -1.29 0.95
C HIS A 181 11.44 -2.51 1.66
N GLY A 182 12.61 -2.36 2.27
CA GLY A 182 13.23 -3.43 3.03
C GLY A 182 14.52 -3.00 3.72
N LYS A 183 15.01 -3.82 4.64
CA LYS A 183 16.32 -3.60 5.27
C LYS A 183 17.42 -4.21 4.42
N VAL A 184 18.51 -3.47 4.22
CA VAL A 184 19.70 -3.97 3.53
C VAL A 184 20.48 -4.88 4.46
N GLU A 185 20.65 -6.14 4.06
CA GLU A 185 21.51 -7.10 4.75
C GLU A 185 22.91 -7.13 4.13
N LYS A 186 22.98 -7.06 2.79
CA LYS A 186 24.25 -7.11 2.06
C LYS A 186 24.16 -6.30 0.77
N ILE A 187 25.25 -5.62 0.43
CA ILE A 187 25.44 -4.99 -0.87
C ILE A 187 26.64 -5.69 -1.55
N GLU A 188 26.42 -6.19 -2.76
CA GLU A 188 27.46 -6.76 -3.63
C GLU A 188 27.66 -5.81 -4.81
N LEU A 189 28.89 -5.36 -5.02
CA LEU A 189 29.26 -4.43 -6.09
C LEU A 189 30.19 -5.14 -7.06
N ASN A 190 29.86 -5.07 -8.33
CA ASN A 190 30.70 -5.48 -9.45
C ASN A 190 31.09 -4.24 -10.27
N GLU A 191 31.92 -4.43 -11.30
CA GLU A 191 32.35 -3.32 -12.16
C GLU A 191 31.20 -2.61 -12.87
N LYS A 192 30.15 -3.36 -13.25
CA LYS A 192 29.03 -2.90 -14.09
C LYS A 192 27.66 -3.17 -13.49
N SER A 193 27.60 -3.71 -12.28
CA SER A 193 26.33 -4.05 -11.64
C SER A 193 26.43 -3.97 -10.13
N ALA A 194 25.30 -3.80 -9.47
CA ALA A 194 25.18 -3.96 -8.03
C ALA A 194 24.01 -4.87 -7.69
N LYS A 195 24.07 -5.51 -6.52
CA LYS A 195 23.01 -6.35 -6.00
C LYS A 195 22.81 -6.07 -4.53
N PHE A 196 21.58 -5.71 -4.16
CA PHE A 196 21.18 -5.55 -2.77
C PHE A 196 20.46 -6.83 -2.33
N VAL A 197 20.87 -7.38 -1.21
CA VAL A 197 20.12 -8.44 -0.52
C VAL A 197 19.31 -7.75 0.57
N LEU A 198 17.99 -7.71 0.37
CA LEU A 198 17.05 -7.11 1.31
C LEU A 198 16.40 -8.17 2.19
N VAL A 199 16.13 -7.82 3.45
CA VAL A 199 15.43 -8.68 4.41
C VAL A 199 14.16 -8.01 4.90
N GLU A 200 13.06 -8.75 4.83
CA GLU A 200 11.78 -8.39 5.43
C GLU A 200 11.12 -9.65 6.02
N LYS A 201 10.69 -9.60 7.29
CA LYS A 201 9.94 -10.67 7.98
C LYS A 201 10.52 -12.10 7.77
N LYS A 202 11.86 -12.23 7.76
CA LYS A 202 12.67 -13.46 7.55
C LYS A 202 12.83 -13.96 6.10
N LYS A 203 12.33 -13.23 5.10
CA LYS A 203 12.61 -13.52 3.68
C LYS A 203 13.73 -12.63 3.17
N ARG A 204 14.61 -13.21 2.36
CA ARG A 204 15.68 -12.53 1.64
C ARG A 204 15.26 -12.36 0.18
N THR A 205 15.29 -11.13 -0.30
CA THR A 205 15.00 -10.81 -1.70
C THR A 205 16.18 -10.07 -2.31
N SER A 206 16.62 -10.52 -3.48
CA SER A 206 17.70 -9.86 -4.21
C SER A 206 17.13 -8.80 -5.15
N VAL A 207 17.70 -7.59 -5.10
CA VAL A 207 17.38 -6.50 -6.01
C VAL A 207 18.63 -6.15 -6.81
N PHE A 208 18.51 -6.14 -8.13
CA PHE A 208 19.61 -5.95 -9.06
C PHE A 208 19.64 -4.53 -9.63
N PHE A 209 20.85 -4.02 -9.81
CA PHE A 209 21.16 -2.75 -10.42
C PHE A 209 22.00 -3.08 -11.67
N PRO A 210 21.37 -3.17 -12.86
CA PRO A 210 22.04 -3.59 -14.09
C PRO A 210 22.96 -2.48 -14.62
N GLU A 211 23.76 -2.78 -15.66
CA GLU A 211 24.64 -1.80 -16.31
C GLU A 211 23.89 -0.54 -16.77
N ALA A 212 22.64 -0.70 -17.21
CA ALA A 212 21.77 0.41 -17.59
C ALA A 212 21.57 1.44 -16.46
N PHE A 213 21.51 1.00 -15.20
CA PHE A 213 21.43 1.90 -14.05
C PHE A 213 22.65 2.81 -13.97
N PHE A 214 23.86 2.25 -14.12
CA PHE A 214 25.10 3.01 -14.07
C PHE A 214 25.24 3.96 -15.27
N ALA A 215 24.71 3.57 -16.43
CA ALA A 215 24.74 4.39 -17.64
C ALA A 215 23.87 5.65 -17.53
N THR A 216 22.77 5.61 -16.77
CA THR A 216 21.84 6.74 -16.60
C THR A 216 22.00 7.50 -15.29
N SER A 217 22.87 7.05 -14.38
CA SER A 217 23.04 7.65 -13.05
C SER A 217 24.03 8.81 -13.04
N SER A 218 24.03 9.56 -11.94
CA SER A 218 24.97 10.65 -11.71
C SER A 218 26.44 10.18 -11.69
N GLN A 219 27.34 11.09 -12.05
CA GLN A 219 28.78 10.85 -11.96
C GLN A 219 29.14 10.55 -10.50
N GLY A 220 29.80 9.41 -10.27
CA GLY A 220 30.17 8.95 -8.92
C GLY A 220 29.16 8.03 -8.25
N VAL A 221 28.08 7.59 -8.92
CA VAL A 221 27.09 6.66 -8.33
C VAL A 221 27.74 5.40 -7.73
N LYS A 222 28.79 4.88 -8.37
CA LYS A 222 29.54 3.73 -7.88
C LYS A 222 30.18 4.03 -6.51
N THR A 223 30.84 5.17 -6.39
CA THR A 223 31.42 5.64 -5.13
C THR A 223 30.35 5.82 -4.05
N TYR A 224 29.16 6.34 -4.40
CA TYR A 224 28.06 6.46 -3.44
C TYR A 224 27.56 5.08 -2.95
N LEU A 225 27.51 4.08 -3.84
CA LEU A 225 27.18 2.71 -3.48
C LEU A 225 28.26 2.04 -2.62
N GLU A 226 29.54 2.32 -2.87
CA GLU A 226 30.67 1.87 -2.05
C GLU A 226 30.61 2.47 -0.63
N MET A 227 30.33 3.77 -0.53
CA MET A 227 30.08 4.44 0.76
C MET A 227 28.89 3.80 1.49
N LEU A 228 27.80 3.51 0.78
CA LEU A 228 26.63 2.85 1.35
C LEU A 228 26.93 1.44 1.82
N GLN A 229 27.70 0.66 1.05
CA GLN A 229 28.15 -0.68 1.44
C GLN A 229 28.95 -0.64 2.74
N ASN A 230 29.93 0.25 2.84
CA ASN A 230 30.73 0.42 4.06
C ASN A 230 29.89 0.86 5.26
N TYR A 231 28.90 1.72 5.03
CA TYR A 231 27.97 2.16 6.07
C TYR A 231 27.05 1.03 6.55
N ALA A 232 26.49 0.25 5.62
CA ALA A 232 25.56 -0.85 5.91
C ALA A 232 26.20 -2.00 6.71
N VAL A 233 27.53 -2.17 6.63
CA VAL A 233 28.25 -3.14 7.48
C VAL A 233 28.18 -2.76 8.97
N LYS A 234 28.15 -1.46 9.28
CA LYS A 234 28.22 -0.95 10.65
C LYS A 234 26.86 -0.56 11.23
N ARG A 235 25.86 -0.35 10.39
CA ARG A 235 24.55 0.17 10.78
C ARG A 235 23.43 -0.45 9.95
N ASP A 236 22.27 -0.58 10.59
CA ASP A 236 21.03 -0.87 9.88
C ASP A 236 20.76 0.22 8.86
N VAL A 237 20.51 -0.21 7.62
CA VAL A 237 20.07 0.65 6.51
C VAL A 237 18.75 0.09 6.01
N ASP A 238 17.74 0.94 5.94
CA ASP A 238 16.51 0.64 5.24
C ASP A 238 16.47 1.39 3.90
N VAL A 239 15.84 0.78 2.90
CA VAL A 239 15.70 1.37 1.57
C VAL A 239 14.26 1.29 1.09
N ALA A 240 13.83 2.31 0.36
CA ALA A 240 12.65 2.26 -0.47
C ALA A 240 13.09 2.27 -1.92
N LEU A 241 12.51 1.39 -2.72
CA LEU A 241 12.90 1.14 -4.10
C LEU A 241 11.66 1.16 -5.01
N MET A 242 11.81 1.79 -6.17
CA MET A 242 10.93 1.55 -7.31
C MET A 242 11.63 0.55 -8.24
N THR A 243 11.08 -0.64 -8.40
CA THR A 243 11.71 -1.73 -9.14
C THR A 243 10.82 -2.18 -10.28
N GLU A 244 11.42 -2.54 -11.41
CA GLU A 244 10.74 -3.32 -12.44
C GLU A 244 10.88 -4.80 -12.11
N VAL A 245 9.77 -5.52 -12.17
CA VAL A 245 9.76 -6.97 -11.97
C VAL A 245 10.09 -7.63 -13.31
N THR A 246 11.15 -8.41 -13.31
CA THR A 246 11.63 -9.15 -14.48
C THR A 246 11.65 -10.64 -14.17
N LEU A 247 11.64 -11.47 -15.20
CA LEU A 247 11.80 -12.91 -15.06
C LEU A 247 13.17 -13.28 -15.63
N ILE A 248 14.05 -13.84 -14.79
CA ILE A 248 15.39 -14.28 -15.19
C ILE A 248 15.51 -15.75 -14.79
N ASN A 249 15.75 -16.65 -15.76
CA ASN A 249 15.82 -18.09 -15.53
C ASN A 249 14.61 -18.65 -14.76
N ASP A 250 13.39 -18.22 -15.13
CA ASP A 250 12.13 -18.56 -14.47
C ASP A 250 11.99 -18.09 -13.00
N GLU A 251 12.94 -17.29 -12.50
CA GLU A 251 12.89 -16.67 -11.19
C GLU A 251 12.50 -15.18 -11.29
N ILE A 252 11.66 -14.75 -10.35
CA ILE A 252 11.26 -13.35 -10.23
C ILE A 252 12.47 -12.55 -9.72
N SER A 253 12.87 -11.55 -10.49
CA SER A 253 13.96 -10.64 -10.19
C SER A 253 13.47 -9.20 -10.15
N LEU A 254 13.92 -8.45 -9.16
CA LEU A 254 13.62 -7.02 -9.02
C LEU A 254 14.79 -6.21 -9.56
N SER A 255 14.54 -5.28 -10.48
CA SER A 255 15.58 -4.47 -11.11
C SER A 255 15.34 -2.99 -10.89
N VAL A 256 16.39 -2.26 -10.48
CA VAL A 256 16.38 -0.80 -10.34
C VAL A 256 17.09 -0.19 -11.55
N ILE A 257 16.37 0.57 -12.37
CA ILE A 257 16.89 1.05 -13.67
C ILE A 257 17.43 2.49 -13.60
N MET A 258 16.97 3.30 -12.65
CA MET A 258 17.37 4.71 -12.53
C MET A 258 17.75 5.05 -11.10
N GLU A 259 18.65 6.02 -10.91
CA GLU A 259 19.09 6.50 -9.60
C GLU A 259 17.91 7.01 -8.76
N GLU A 260 16.97 7.70 -9.42
CA GLU A 260 15.72 8.24 -8.86
C GLU A 260 14.88 7.21 -8.13
N CYS A 261 14.99 5.95 -8.53
CA CYS A 261 14.23 4.84 -8.00
C CYS A 261 14.73 4.39 -6.62
N VAL A 262 15.77 5.02 -6.06
CA VAL A 262 16.39 4.63 -4.79
C VAL A 262 16.21 5.71 -3.76
N ARG A 263 15.77 5.32 -2.56
CA ARG A 263 15.85 6.16 -1.35
C ARG A 263 16.47 5.35 -0.20
N ILE A 264 17.48 5.95 0.43
CA ILE A 264 18.24 5.38 1.56
C ILE A 264 17.72 5.96 2.87
N ASN A 265 17.67 5.13 3.91
CA ASN A 265 17.02 5.43 5.19
C ASN A 265 15.61 5.99 4.97
N ALA A 266 14.80 5.27 4.20
CA ALA A 266 13.42 5.61 3.87
C ALA A 266 12.55 5.91 5.11
N LEU A 267 12.87 5.29 6.24
CA LEU A 267 12.24 5.50 7.53
C LEU A 267 12.67 6.82 8.24
N GLU A 268 13.63 7.55 7.68
CA GLU A 268 14.02 8.89 8.14
C GLU A 268 13.42 9.98 7.23
N LYS A 269 12.40 10.70 7.72
CA LYS A 269 11.70 11.82 7.05
C LYS A 269 11.05 11.45 5.69
N SER A 270 11.87 11.35 4.64
CA SER A 270 11.48 11.10 3.25
C SER A 270 12.44 10.16 2.52
N GLY A 271 13.43 9.61 3.21
CA GLY A 271 14.58 8.97 2.60
C GLY A 271 15.51 9.97 1.89
N LEU A 272 16.78 9.63 1.81
CA LEU A 272 17.81 10.37 1.08
C LEU A 272 18.00 9.77 -0.31
N SER A 273 18.25 10.60 -1.33
CA SER A 273 18.83 10.09 -2.58
C SER A 273 20.23 9.52 -2.32
N LEU A 274 20.78 8.75 -3.26
CA LEU A 274 22.16 8.23 -3.13
C LEU A 274 23.18 9.37 -2.98
N VAL A 275 23.08 10.41 -3.81
CA VAL A 275 23.89 11.64 -3.67
C VAL A 275 23.69 12.31 -2.30
N GLY A 276 22.44 12.46 -1.85
CA GLY A 276 22.14 13.08 -0.56
C GLY A 276 22.68 12.29 0.62
N PHE A 277 22.66 10.96 0.52
CA PHE A 277 23.28 10.05 1.49
C PHE A 277 24.79 10.23 1.52
N ALA A 278 25.47 10.20 0.36
CA ALA A 278 26.91 10.36 0.27
C ALA A 278 27.39 11.71 0.85
N ALA A 279 26.68 12.80 0.56
CA ALA A 279 26.97 14.13 1.11
C ALA A 279 26.81 14.18 2.64
N ARG A 280 25.79 13.50 3.20
CA ARG A 280 25.60 13.40 4.65
C ARG A 280 26.69 12.54 5.29
N TYR A 281 27.01 11.40 4.69
CA TYR A 281 28.01 10.47 5.18
C TYR A 281 29.39 11.13 5.29
N THR A 282 29.86 11.78 4.21
CA THR A 282 31.15 12.48 4.18
C THR A 282 31.22 13.62 5.20
N ARG A 283 30.15 14.39 5.36
CA ARG A 283 30.08 15.45 6.39
C ARG A 283 30.19 14.86 7.80
N ASP A 284 29.47 13.77 8.07
CA ASP A 284 29.47 13.13 9.38
C ASP A 284 30.82 12.47 9.71
N ALA A 285 31.53 11.93 8.71
CA ALA A 285 32.90 11.42 8.86
C ALA A 285 33.90 12.55 9.15
N THR A 286 33.81 13.65 8.40
CA THR A 286 34.65 14.85 8.60
C THR A 286 34.51 15.41 10.02
N MET A 287 33.29 15.48 10.56
CA MET A 287 33.03 15.95 11.92
C MET A 287 33.59 15.02 13.01
N ARG A 288 33.83 13.74 12.70
CA ARG A 288 34.41 12.75 13.63
C ARG A 288 35.93 12.68 13.56
N GLY A 289 36.56 13.41 12.63
CA GLY A 289 38.00 13.33 12.38
C GLY A 289 38.43 12.03 11.70
N GLU A 290 37.49 11.24 11.19
CA GLU A 290 37.78 10.07 10.37
C GLU A 290 38.12 10.58 8.97
N LYS A 291 39.41 10.74 8.67
CA LYS A 291 39.84 11.00 7.29
C LYS A 291 39.61 9.73 6.48
N ASP A 292 38.67 9.81 5.53
CA ASP A 292 38.57 8.83 4.44
C ASP A 292 39.88 8.90 3.65
N ASN A 293 40.74 7.89 3.85
CA ASN A 293 41.84 7.61 2.94
C ASN A 293 41.22 6.91 1.73
N GLY A 294 40.71 7.71 0.80
CA GLY A 294 40.34 7.25 -0.54
C GLY A 294 41.55 6.80 -1.34
#